data_AF-A0A7S2WUC7-F1
#
_entry.id   AF-A0A7S2WUC7-F1
#
_cell.length_a   1.000
_cell.length_b   1.000
_cell.length_c   1.000
_cell.angle_alpha   90.00
_cell.angle_beta   90.00
_cell.angle_gamma   90.00
#
_symmetry.space_group_name_H-M   'P 1'
#
loop_
_entity.id
_entity.type
_entity.pdbx_description
1 polymer ?
#
loop_
_entity_poly.entity_id
_entity_poly.type
_entity_poly.pdbx_seq_one_letter_code
_entity_poly.pdbx_strand_id
1 'polypeptide(L)'
;EGAQRKGPRTSGGGAGGGEKEFDMKEAYRSVLDFGMSGFDGWQKRQIEDSKIVELGGSASKNRKMPYKMLTGILAKRKRVAQTKEKEDREAGVVVAKKKRLKATEKREKKDKNAVALGDNVRGGILRIPRHMLKN
;
A
#
# COMPACT_ATOMS: atom_id res chain seq x y z
N GLU A 1 43.37 23.85 -27.49
CA GLU A 1 42.11 24.51 -27.89
C GLU A 1 41.09 23.42 -28.23
N GLY A 2 39.83 23.38 -27.83
CA GLY A 2 39.01 24.04 -26.82
C GLY A 2 37.76 23.16 -26.70
N ALA A 3 37.46 22.63 -25.51
CA ALA A 3 36.35 21.70 -25.30
C ALA A 3 35.01 22.46 -25.25
N GLN A 4 34.11 22.16 -26.18
CA GLN A 4 32.74 22.68 -26.21
C GLN A 4 31.96 22.18 -24.98
N ARG A 5 31.71 23.08 -24.03
CA ARG A 5 30.82 22.86 -22.89
C ARG A 5 29.37 22.89 -23.38
N LYS A 6 28.69 21.73 -23.41
CA LYS A 6 27.23 21.66 -23.56
C LYS A 6 26.58 22.09 -22.24
N GLY A 7 26.00 23.29 -22.22
CA GLY A 7 25.19 23.79 -21.11
C GLY A 7 23.88 23.00 -20.93
N PRO A 8 23.16 23.17 -19.80
CA PRO A 8 21.92 22.47 -19.52
C PRO A 8 20.83 22.90 -20.51
N ARG A 9 20.20 21.92 -21.15
CA ARG A 9 18.98 22.10 -21.94
C ARG A 9 17.86 22.52 -20.99
N THR A 10 17.52 23.81 -21.00
CA THR A 10 16.22 24.26 -20.51
C THR A 10 15.17 23.76 -21.51
N SER A 11 14.42 22.72 -21.13
CA SER A 11 13.21 22.36 -21.85
C SER A 11 12.17 23.44 -21.56
N GLY A 12 12.21 24.49 -22.37
CA GLY A 12 11.05 25.33 -22.61
C GLY A 12 9.92 24.44 -23.13
N GLY A 13 8.85 24.37 -22.36
CA GLY A 13 7.54 23.86 -22.73
C GLY A 13 6.60 24.36 -21.64
N GLY A 14 5.60 25.18 -21.88
CA GLY A 14 4.91 25.55 -23.10
C GLY A 14 3.55 25.98 -22.57
N ALA A 15 3.18 27.25 -22.77
CA ALA A 15 1.88 27.76 -22.40
C ALA A 15 0.84 27.12 -23.33
N GLY A 16 0.35 25.95 -22.93
CA GLY A 16 -0.74 25.25 -23.57
C GLY A 16 -1.98 25.36 -22.67
N GLY A 17 -2.88 26.26 -23.02
CA GLY A 17 -4.26 26.23 -22.55
C GLY A 17 -4.95 25.00 -23.13
N GLY A 18 -4.81 23.87 -22.43
CA GLY A 18 -5.66 22.70 -22.60
C GLY A 18 -6.60 22.66 -21.41
N GLU A 19 -7.89 22.42 -21.66
CA GLU A 19 -8.89 22.18 -20.63
C GLU A 19 -8.33 21.12 -19.67
N LYS A 20 -7.94 21.56 -18.46
CA LYS A 20 -7.51 20.63 -17.42
C LYS A 20 -8.73 19.83 -17.05
N GLU A 21 -8.79 18.57 -17.50
CA GLU A 21 -9.68 17.56 -16.93
C GLU A 21 -9.68 17.74 -15.41
N PHE A 22 -10.86 17.85 -14.81
CA PHE A 22 -10.99 18.08 -13.39
C PHE A 22 -10.39 16.90 -12.61
N ASP A 23 -9.12 17.01 -12.23
CA ASP A 23 -8.45 15.99 -11.44
C ASP A 23 -8.94 16.10 -9.98
N MET A 24 -9.79 15.16 -9.58
CA MET A 24 -10.28 15.06 -8.20
C MET A 24 -9.13 15.05 -7.17
N LYS A 25 -7.95 14.56 -7.53
CA LYS A 25 -6.79 14.57 -6.62
C LYS A 25 -6.23 15.98 -6.44
N GLU A 26 -6.18 16.78 -7.50
CA GLU A 26 -5.73 18.16 -7.45
C GLU A 26 -6.72 19.03 -6.66
N ALA A 27 -8.03 18.82 -6.88
CA ALA A 27 -9.08 19.49 -6.11
C ALA A 27 -9.06 19.11 -4.62
N TYR A 28 -8.83 17.84 -4.29
CA TYR A 28 -8.69 17.41 -2.90
C TYR A 28 -7.45 18.06 -2.23
N ARG A 29 -6.33 18.14 -2.97
CA ARG A 29 -5.11 18.81 -2.50
C ARG A 29 -5.32 20.29 -2.27
N SER A 30 -6.05 20.99 -3.14
CA SER A 30 -6.32 22.42 -2.96
C SER A 30 -7.18 22.69 -1.73
N VAL A 31 -8.17 21.84 -1.44
CA VAL A 31 -8.95 21.90 -0.20
C VAL A 31 -8.08 21.67 1.02
N LEU A 32 -7.19 20.68 0.97
CA LEU A 32 -6.24 20.42 2.06
C LEU A 32 -5.27 21.58 2.26
N ASP A 33 -4.63 22.06 1.20
CA ASP A 33 -3.67 23.18 1.23
C ASP A 33 -4.35 24.48 1.71
N PHE A 34 -5.61 24.73 1.35
CA PHE A 34 -6.40 25.84 1.88
C PHE A 34 -6.65 25.70 3.40
N GLY A 35 -7.01 24.50 3.84
CA GLY A 35 -7.18 24.17 5.26
C GLY A 35 -5.89 24.28 6.09
N MET A 36 -4.72 24.15 5.46
CA MET A 36 -3.43 24.28 6.15
C MET A 36 -3.20 25.66 6.78
N SER A 37 -3.83 26.71 6.27
CA SER A 37 -3.70 28.06 6.84
C SER A 37 -4.13 28.12 8.31
N GLY A 38 -5.16 27.35 8.70
CA GLY A 38 -5.70 27.28 10.07
C GLY A 38 -5.16 26.14 10.94
N PHE A 39 -4.26 25.30 10.42
CA PHE A 39 -3.74 24.16 11.17
C PHE A 39 -2.61 24.53 12.13
N ASP A 40 -2.55 23.80 13.24
CA ASP A 40 -1.46 23.88 14.21
C ASP A 40 -0.13 23.44 13.58
N GLY A 41 1.00 23.91 14.11
CA GLY A 41 2.33 23.64 13.57
C GLY A 41 2.64 22.15 13.47
N TRP A 42 2.15 21.34 14.43
CA TRP A 42 2.29 19.90 14.38
C TRP A 42 1.48 19.25 13.25
N GLN A 43 0.25 19.72 13.02
CA GLN A 43 -0.62 19.23 11.95
C GLN A 43 -0.06 19.58 10.56
N LYS A 44 0.47 20.80 10.39
CA LYS A 44 1.16 21.23 9.18
C LYS A 44 2.30 20.28 8.80
N ARG A 45 3.14 19.96 9.79
CA ARG A 45 4.26 19.03 9.61
C ARG A 45 3.80 17.64 9.16
N GLN A 46 2.69 17.11 9.69
CA GLN A 46 2.18 15.81 9.25
C GLN A 46 1.69 15.82 7.80
N ILE A 47 1.07 16.91 7.37
CA ILE A 47 0.57 17.06 6.00
C ILE A 47 1.74 17.22 5.03
N GLU A 48 2.74 18.03 5.39
CA GLU A 48 3.98 18.16 4.63
C GLU A 48 4.72 16.83 4.49
N ASP A 49 4.88 16.08 5.59
CA ASP A 49 5.47 14.73 5.58
C ASP A 49 4.69 13.80 4.63
N SER A 50 3.35 13.89 4.62
CA SER A 50 2.50 13.10 3.73
C SER A 50 2.68 13.50 2.26
N LYS A 51 2.77 14.80 1.99
CA LYS A 51 3.04 15.37 0.65
C LYS A 51 4.39 14.90 0.12
N ILE A 52 5.42 14.87 0.97
CA ILE A 52 6.75 14.35 0.61
C ILE A 52 6.66 12.87 0.21
N VAL A 53 5.95 12.04 0.97
CA VAL A 53 5.77 10.61 0.64
C VAL A 53 5.00 10.42 -0.66
N GLU A 54 3.94 11.20 -0.89
CA GLU A 54 3.16 11.14 -2.14
C GLU A 54 3.99 11.53 -3.38
N LEU A 55 4.92 12.47 -3.23
CA LEU A 55 5.86 12.88 -4.28
C LEU A 55 6.99 11.85 -4.51
N GLY A 56 6.98 10.72 -3.79
CA GLY A 56 7.97 9.65 -3.91
C GLY A 56 9.14 9.77 -2.92
N GLY A 57 9.06 10.68 -1.95
CA GLY A 57 10.01 10.77 -0.85
C GLY A 57 9.89 9.58 0.12
N SER A 58 10.95 9.37 0.91
CA SER A 58 10.93 8.36 1.98
C SER A 58 10.03 8.81 3.13
N ALA A 59 9.26 7.89 3.69
CA ALA A 59 8.54 8.14 4.94
C ALA A 59 9.52 8.46 6.08
N SER A 60 9.08 9.30 7.02
CA SER A 60 9.86 9.63 8.21
C SER A 60 10.17 8.36 9.00
N LYS A 61 11.41 8.24 9.49
CA LYS A 61 11.88 7.03 10.18
C LYS A 61 11.15 6.89 11.50
N ASN A 62 10.52 5.74 11.71
CA ASN A 62 9.97 5.40 13.02
C ASN A 62 11.10 5.33 14.05
N ARG A 63 10.91 6.02 15.19
CA ARG A 63 11.84 5.93 16.32
C ARG A 63 11.88 4.49 16.84
N LYS A 64 13.07 4.03 17.24
CA LYS A 64 13.26 2.70 17.83
C LYS A 64 12.47 2.62 19.14
N MET A 65 11.58 1.63 19.24
CA MET A 65 10.82 1.32 20.45
C MET A 65 11.09 -0.12 20.88
N PRO A 66 11.17 -0.41 22.19
CA PRO A 66 11.17 -1.78 22.71
C PRO A 66 9.94 -2.57 22.23
N TYR A 67 10.17 -3.84 21.90
CA TYR A 67 9.18 -4.69 21.24
C TYR A 67 7.86 -4.81 22.01
N LYS A 68 7.91 -5.03 23.33
CA LYS A 68 6.71 -5.15 24.18
C LYS A 68 5.83 -3.89 24.17
N MET A 69 6.44 -2.71 24.09
CA MET A 69 5.69 -1.45 24.02
C MET A 69 5.08 -1.24 22.63
N LEU A 70 5.85 -1.52 21.57
CA LEU A 70 5.37 -1.46 20.20
C LEU A 70 4.14 -2.36 20.00
N THR A 71 4.20 -3.62 20.45
CA THR A 71 3.09 -4.57 20.33
C THR A 71 1.86 -4.10 21.09
N GLY A 72 2.02 -3.57 22.32
CA GLY A 72 0.91 -3.00 23.09
C GLY A 72 0.24 -1.82 22.39
N ILE A 73 1.02 -0.88 21.84
CA ILE A 73 0.50 0.27 21.09
C ILE A 73 -0.28 -0.19 19.85
N LEU A 74 0.29 -1.14 19.09
CA LEU A 74 -0.36 -1.68 17.89
C LEU A 74 -1.67 -2.41 18.23
N ALA A 75 -1.69 -3.20 19.30
CA ALA A 75 -2.88 -3.89 19.77
C ALA A 75 -3.99 -2.90 20.18
N LYS A 76 -3.65 -1.86 20.94
CA LYS A 76 -4.61 -0.80 21.32
C LYS A 76 -5.17 -0.09 20.10
N ARG A 77 -4.32 0.31 19.14
CA ARG A 77 -4.74 0.95 17.88
C ARG A 77 -5.70 0.06 17.09
N LYS A 78 -5.42 -1.25 17.00
CA LYS A 78 -6.29 -2.21 16.33
C LYS A 78 -7.64 -2.32 17.03
N ARG A 79 -7.66 -2.39 18.37
CA ARG A 79 -8.89 -2.46 19.15
C ARG A 79 -9.76 -1.22 18.94
N VAL A 80 -9.18 -0.02 19.02
CA VAL A 80 -9.91 1.24 18.79
C VAL A 80 -10.46 1.32 17.36
N ALA A 81 -9.68 0.88 16.36
CA ALA A 81 -10.16 0.85 14.98
C ALA A 81 -11.34 -0.11 14.81
N GLN A 82 -11.31 -1.27 15.48
CA GLN A 82 -12.39 -2.26 15.44
C GLN A 82 -13.64 -1.79 16.18
N THR A 83 -13.50 -1.12 17.33
CA THR A 83 -14.66 -0.57 18.05
C THR A 83 -15.33 0.51 17.22
N LYS A 84 -14.54 1.43 16.66
CA LYS A 84 -15.06 2.47 15.77
C LYS A 84 -15.78 1.90 14.55
N GLU A 85 -15.21 0.88 13.91
CA GLU A 85 -15.84 0.22 12.76
C GLU A 85 -17.18 -0.46 13.12
N LYS A 86 -17.30 -0.99 14.36
CA LYS A 86 -18.57 -1.54 14.86
C LYS A 86 -19.58 -0.43 15.12
N GLU A 87 -19.19 0.63 15.80
CA GLU A 87 -20.03 1.81 16.07
C GLU A 87 -20.53 2.43 14.76
N ASP A 88 -19.64 2.65 13.79
CA ASP A 88 -20.00 3.17 12.47
C ASP A 88 -21.00 2.25 11.76
N ARG A 89 -20.84 0.93 11.89
CA ARG A 89 -21.76 -0.06 11.31
C ARG A 89 -23.12 -0.07 12.00
N GLU A 90 -23.16 0.02 13.33
CA GLU A 90 -24.39 0.09 14.13
C GLU A 90 -25.15 1.39 13.85
N ALA A 91 -24.43 2.49 13.65
CA ALA A 91 -24.99 3.79 13.26
C ALA A 91 -25.41 3.86 11.78
N GLY A 92 -25.16 2.81 10.98
CA GLY A 92 -25.50 2.78 9.55
C GLY A 92 -24.61 3.68 8.66
N VAL A 93 -23.45 4.12 9.15
CA VAL A 93 -22.50 4.95 8.39
C VAL A 93 -21.76 4.09 7.37
N VAL A 94 -21.84 4.48 6.09
CA VAL A 94 -21.12 3.79 5.01
C VAL A 94 -19.66 4.23 5.00
N VAL A 95 -18.77 3.35 5.50
CA VAL A 95 -17.32 3.57 5.51
C VAL A 95 -16.66 2.88 4.32
N ALA A 96 -15.69 3.54 3.69
CA ALA A 96 -14.93 2.97 2.57
C ALA A 96 -14.18 1.69 2.96
N LYS A 97 -14.26 0.65 2.12
CA LYS A 97 -13.57 -0.63 2.33
C LYS A 97 -12.05 -0.44 2.29
N LYS A 98 -11.37 -0.79 3.38
CA LYS A 98 -9.90 -0.83 3.43
C LYS A 98 -9.38 -2.03 2.65
N LYS A 99 -8.37 -1.83 1.79
CA LYS A 99 -7.68 -2.93 1.10
C LYS A 99 -6.91 -3.77 2.14
N ARG A 100 -7.09 -5.09 2.13
CA ARG A 100 -6.26 -5.99 2.93
C ARG A 100 -4.83 -5.88 2.40
N LEU A 101 -3.93 -5.31 3.21
CA LEU A 101 -2.50 -5.38 2.93
C LEU A 101 -2.15 -6.87 2.83
N LYS A 102 -1.62 -7.30 1.68
CA LYS A 102 -1.06 -8.65 1.55
C LYS A 102 0.07 -8.71 2.57
N ALA A 103 -0.16 -9.39 3.69
CA ALA A 103 0.91 -9.70 4.60
C ALA A 103 1.99 -10.37 3.74
N THR A 104 3.20 -9.83 3.77
CA THR A 104 4.38 -10.54 3.29
C THR A 104 4.69 -11.68 4.27
N GLU A 105 3.68 -12.50 4.58
CA GLU A 105 3.93 -13.88 4.93
C GLU A 105 4.56 -14.47 3.69
N LYS A 106 5.80 -14.91 3.85
CA LYS A 106 6.49 -15.75 2.90
C LYS A 106 5.43 -16.70 2.33
N ARG A 107 5.18 -16.62 1.03
CA ARG A 107 4.62 -17.76 0.30
C ARG A 107 5.67 -18.86 0.49
N GLU A 108 5.59 -19.58 1.61
CA GLU A 108 6.22 -20.88 1.71
C GLU A 108 5.69 -21.63 0.50
N LYS A 109 6.57 -21.81 -0.48
CA LYS A 109 6.31 -22.71 -1.58
C LYS A 109 6.10 -24.04 -0.87
N LYS A 110 4.84 -24.44 -0.71
CA LYS A 110 4.48 -25.77 -0.21
C LYS A 110 5.35 -26.74 -0.98
N ASP A 111 6.29 -27.41 -0.30
CA ASP A 111 7.29 -28.23 -0.95
C ASP A 111 6.57 -29.26 -1.81
N LYS A 112 6.70 -29.12 -3.13
CA LYS A 112 6.12 -30.06 -4.10
C LYS A 112 6.90 -31.36 -4.20
N ASN A 113 7.81 -31.63 -3.25
CA ASN A 113 8.66 -32.81 -3.22
C ASN A 113 7.98 -34.04 -2.58
N ALA A 114 6.67 -34.05 -2.41
CA ALA A 114 5.91 -35.28 -2.18
C ALA A 114 5.69 -36.04 -3.51
N VAL A 115 6.79 -36.43 -4.15
CA VAL A 115 6.84 -37.44 -5.22
C VAL A 115 6.65 -38.79 -4.50
N ALA A 116 5.64 -39.64 -4.74
CA ALA A 116 5.32 -40.25 -6.02
C ALA A 116 3.86 -40.78 -6.14
N LEU A 117 2.95 -40.43 -5.23
CA LEU A 117 1.56 -40.92 -5.24
C LEU A 117 0.50 -39.79 -5.27
N GLY A 118 0.89 -38.55 -4.98
CA GLY A 118 -0.04 -37.45 -4.71
C GLY A 118 -0.89 -37.01 -5.90
N ASP A 119 -0.33 -37.00 -7.10
CA ASP A 119 -1.06 -36.53 -8.29
C ASP A 119 -2.10 -37.54 -8.81
N ASN A 120 -1.91 -38.81 -8.50
CA ASN A 120 -2.82 -39.89 -8.88
C ASN A 120 -3.85 -40.21 -7.77
N VAL A 121 -3.68 -39.69 -6.55
CA VAL A 121 -4.63 -39.89 -5.45
C VAL A 121 -5.47 -38.63 -5.26
N ARG A 122 -6.73 -38.66 -5.68
CA ARG A 122 -7.69 -37.57 -5.45
C ARG A 122 -8.81 -38.06 -4.54
N GLY A 123 -8.95 -37.46 -3.37
CA GLY A 123 -10.01 -37.81 -2.42
C GLY A 123 -9.92 -39.25 -1.88
N GLY A 124 -8.71 -39.81 -1.77
CA GLY A 124 -8.50 -41.19 -1.30
C GLY A 124 -8.58 -42.28 -2.38
N ILE A 125 -8.88 -41.92 -3.63
CA ILE A 125 -8.96 -42.85 -4.76
C ILE A 125 -7.68 -42.74 -5.60
N LEU A 126 -6.95 -43.85 -5.75
CA LEU A 126 -5.77 -43.95 -6.62
C LEU A 126 -6.19 -44.21 -8.07
N ARG A 127 -5.96 -43.24 -8.94
CA ARG A 127 -6.17 -43.34 -10.38
C ARG A 127 -4.94 -43.95 -11.04
N ILE A 128 -5.05 -45.19 -11.50
CA ILE A 128 -3.99 -45.89 -12.24
C ILE A 128 -4.15 -45.56 -13.74
N PRO A 129 -3.13 -44.99 -14.42
CA PRO A 129 -3.18 -44.72 -15.85
C PRO A 129 -3.24 -46.02 -16.66
N ARG A 130 -4.00 -46.01 -17.76
CA ARG A 130 -4.22 -47.20 -18.61
C ARG A 130 -2.94 -47.80 -19.22
N HIS A 131 -1.88 -46.99 -19.38
CA HIS A 131 -0.59 -47.47 -19.87
C HIS A 131 0.20 -48.29 -18.83
N MET A 132 -0.16 -48.22 -17.55
CA MET A 132 0.41 -49.04 -16.48
C MET A 132 -0.32 -50.38 -16.29
N LEU A 133 -1.40 -50.62 -17.03
CA LEU A 133 -2.23 -51.83 -16.94
C LEU A 133 -1.92 -52.85 -18.05
N LYS A 134 -0.81 -52.69 -18.77
CA LYS A 134 -0.43 -53.59 -19.87
C LYS A 134 0.85 -54.34 -19.51
N ASN A 135 0.73 -55.66 -19.42
CA ASN A 135 1.79 -56.60 -19.78
C ASN A 135 1.57 -57.00 -21.24
#